data_AF-A0A9D1WR80-F1
#
_entry.id   AF-A0A9D1WR80-F1
#
_cell.length_a   1.000
_cell.length_b   1.000
_cell.length_c   1.000
_cell.angle_alpha   90.00
_cell.angle_beta   90.00
_cell.angle_gamma   90.00
#
_symmetry.space_group_name_H-M   'P 1'
#
loop_
_entity.id
_entity.type
_entity.pdbx_description
1 polymer ?
#
loop_
_entity_poly.entity_id
_entity_poly.type
_entity_poly.pdbx_seq_one_letter_code
_entity_poly.pdbx_strand_id
1 'polypeptide(L)'
;MEAYEVRGGKRLRWGYTTGSCAAAAAAAAAQYLRTGQAPAAVRIDTPAGIPLTLPVEQAALEEGAAVCGIRKDAGDDPDVTDGCLICARVSRLPAGEFLVEGGPGVGRVTRPGLEQPVGAAAINRVPRRMIEGELRRAAAQFIPQTGLQAEIFVPEGQALAQRTYNPRLGILGGISILGTTGLVEPMSEAALVETIHRELDLLYAQSPGPVLVCPGSYGEAFCRGLGLDLGRSVLCSNFLGETVDYAAYLGFEGLLLVGHLGKLCKLAGGIFQTHSKVADARMEILTAHAALCGADRPLLEGLMDCTTTDAALVLLDRSGLLEPVMARLLDRIAGHLQARAPQLQPQAVVYTNDRGILGCTAGAKPLLERLKLGRENK
;
A
#
# COMPACT_ATOMS: atom_id res chain seq x y z
N MET A 1 -11.20 19.02 18.65
CA MET A 1 -11.22 17.73 19.37
C MET A 1 -10.30 16.83 18.57
N GLU A 2 -9.20 16.36 19.15
CA GLU A 2 -8.28 15.46 18.43
C GLU A 2 -8.99 14.13 18.15
N ALA A 3 -9.03 13.72 16.88
CA ALA A 3 -9.59 12.43 16.50
C ALA A 3 -8.66 11.31 17.01
N TYR A 4 -9.26 10.25 17.56
CA TYR A 4 -8.54 9.10 18.09
C TYR A 4 -9.36 7.82 17.90
N GLU A 5 -8.67 6.68 17.86
CA GLU A 5 -9.28 5.35 17.91
C GLU A 5 -8.70 4.55 19.09
N VAL A 6 -9.41 3.53 19.57
CA VAL A 6 -8.86 2.56 20.53
C VAL A 6 -8.59 1.24 19.81
N ARG A 7 -7.33 0.82 19.72
CA ARG A 7 -6.92 -0.43 19.07
C ARG A 7 -5.89 -1.17 19.91
N GLY A 8 -6.11 -2.47 20.11
CA GLY A 8 -5.20 -3.32 20.90
C GLY A 8 -4.98 -2.84 22.35
N GLY A 9 -5.99 -2.21 22.95
CA GLY A 9 -5.93 -1.67 24.31
C GLY A 9 -5.19 -0.32 24.43
N LYS A 10 -4.82 0.32 23.32
CA LYS A 10 -4.18 1.64 23.28
C LYS A 10 -5.07 2.66 22.58
N ARG A 11 -5.03 3.91 23.05
CA ARG A 11 -5.61 5.06 22.36
C ARG A 11 -4.59 5.56 21.34
N LEU A 12 -4.95 5.55 20.06
CA LEU A 12 -4.12 5.97 18.95
C LEU A 12 -4.66 7.29 18.37
N ARG A 13 -3.81 8.30 18.29
CA ARG A 13 -4.13 9.62 17.77
C ARG A 13 -4.08 9.62 16.25
N TRP A 14 -5.06 10.26 15.63
CA TRP A 14 -5.09 10.43 14.19
C TRP A 14 -4.22 11.60 13.77
N GLY A 15 -3.59 11.47 12.61
CA GLY A 15 -2.85 12.53 11.96
C GLY A 15 -3.64 13.21 10.85
N TYR A 16 -2.92 13.94 10.00
CA TYR A 16 -3.47 14.58 8.81
C TYR A 16 -2.60 14.32 7.59
N THR A 17 -3.26 14.25 6.43
CA THR A 17 -2.63 13.76 5.20
C THR A 17 -1.70 14.80 4.59
N THR A 18 -0.85 14.36 3.65
CA THR A 18 -0.04 15.29 2.85
C THR A 18 -0.93 16.27 2.06
N GLY A 19 -2.12 15.84 1.62
CA GLY A 19 -3.13 16.69 0.99
C GLY A 19 -3.69 17.79 1.90
N SER A 20 -4.01 17.46 3.16
CA SER A 20 -4.45 18.47 4.14
C SER A 20 -3.37 19.50 4.44
N CYS A 21 -2.11 19.06 4.58
CA CYS A 21 -0.98 19.97 4.76
C CYS A 21 -0.81 20.91 3.56
N ALA A 22 -0.91 20.39 2.33
CA ALA A 22 -0.78 21.18 1.12
C ALA A 22 -1.90 22.22 0.97
N ALA A 23 -3.15 21.83 1.27
CA ALA A 23 -4.29 22.76 1.25
C ALA A 23 -4.13 23.87 2.31
N ALA A 24 -3.73 23.51 3.53
CA ALA A 24 -3.45 24.49 4.58
C ALA A 24 -2.27 25.41 4.22
N ALA A 25 -1.18 24.88 3.67
CA ALA A 25 -0.05 25.68 3.21
C ALA A 25 -0.48 26.69 2.13
N ALA A 26 -1.30 26.26 1.17
CA ALA A 26 -1.83 27.13 0.12
C ALA A 26 -2.77 28.21 0.69
N ALA A 27 -3.64 27.86 1.63
CA ALA A 27 -4.51 28.81 2.33
C ALA A 27 -3.71 29.87 3.10
N ALA A 28 -2.70 29.44 3.86
CA ALA A 28 -1.81 30.32 4.62
C ALA A 28 -1.00 31.25 3.69
N ALA A 29 -0.43 30.71 2.61
CA ALA A 29 0.32 31.49 1.63
C ALA A 29 -0.58 32.52 0.93
N ALA A 30 -1.80 32.14 0.52
CA ALA A 30 -2.75 33.07 -0.09
C ALA A 30 -3.16 34.20 0.88
N GLN A 31 -3.39 33.88 2.16
CA GLN A 31 -3.64 34.88 3.20
C GLN A 31 -2.44 35.80 3.39
N TYR A 32 -1.23 35.25 3.43
CA TYR A 32 -0.02 36.04 3.61
C TYR A 32 0.22 36.98 2.41
N LEU A 33 0.05 36.48 1.18
CA LEU A 33 0.13 37.27 -0.05
C LEU A 33 -0.87 38.43 -0.08
N ARG A 34 -2.06 38.24 0.51
CA ARG A 34 -3.10 39.27 0.58
C ARG A 34 -2.79 40.34 1.62
N THR A 35 -2.35 39.92 2.80
CA THR A 35 -2.31 40.76 4.00
C THR A 35 -0.93 41.33 4.29
N GLY A 36 0.13 40.75 3.72
CA GLY A 36 1.50 41.03 4.12
C GLY A 36 1.86 40.53 5.52
N GLN A 37 0.99 39.75 6.17
CA GLN A 37 1.22 39.18 7.50
C GLN A 37 1.01 37.67 7.50
N ALA A 38 2.02 36.93 7.96
CA ALA A 38 1.94 35.48 8.04
C ALA A 38 0.97 35.06 9.16
N PRO A 39 -0.04 34.22 8.88
CA PRO A 39 -0.89 33.68 9.93
C PRO A 39 -0.11 32.69 10.80
N ALA A 40 -0.34 32.69 12.12
CA ALA A 40 0.27 31.70 13.02
C ALA A 40 -0.32 30.29 12.82
N ALA A 41 -1.58 30.20 12.42
CA ALA A 41 -2.28 28.96 12.10
C ALA A 41 -3.37 29.22 11.06
N VAL A 42 -3.76 28.18 10.33
CA VAL A 42 -4.80 28.24 9.30
C VAL A 42 -5.83 27.14 9.53
N ARG A 43 -7.10 27.47 9.30
CA ARG A 43 -8.21 26.51 9.39
C ARG A 43 -8.62 26.05 7.99
N ILE A 44 -8.73 24.73 7.81
CA ILE A 44 -9.26 24.10 6.60
C ILE A 44 -10.37 23.12 6.95
N ASP A 45 -11.25 22.88 5.99
CA ASP A 45 -12.24 21.81 6.08
C ASP A 45 -11.68 20.55 5.41
N THR A 46 -11.92 19.38 6.02
CA THR A 46 -11.51 18.10 5.43
C THR A 46 -12.69 17.41 4.75
N PRO A 47 -12.44 16.52 3.77
CA PRO A 47 -13.48 15.67 3.19
C PRO A 47 -14.27 14.83 4.21
N ALA A 48 -13.67 14.50 5.37
CA ALA A 48 -14.35 13.83 6.47
C ALA A 48 -15.33 14.72 7.26
N GLY A 49 -15.45 16.01 6.92
CA GLY A 49 -16.26 16.97 7.66
C GLY A 49 -15.66 17.40 9.01
N ILE A 50 -14.41 17.04 9.28
CA ILE A 50 -13.70 17.39 10.52
C ILE A 50 -12.74 18.55 10.20
N PRO A 51 -12.97 19.78 10.70
CA PRO A 51 -12.09 20.90 10.42
C PRO A 51 -10.74 20.73 11.13
N LEU A 52 -9.66 21.12 10.45
CA LEU A 52 -8.31 21.13 11.00
C LEU A 52 -7.85 22.57 11.19
N THR A 53 -7.14 22.84 12.28
CA THR A 53 -6.41 24.11 12.50
C THR A 53 -4.94 23.77 12.63
N LEU A 54 -4.17 24.13 11.61
CA LEU A 54 -2.79 23.69 11.47
C LEU A 54 -1.83 24.88 11.69
N PRO A 55 -0.78 24.73 12.50
CA PRO A 55 0.21 25.78 12.72
C PRO A 55 1.04 26.00 11.44
N VAL A 56 1.34 27.26 11.16
CA VAL A 56 2.23 27.65 10.05
C VAL A 56 3.65 27.75 10.60
N GLU A 57 4.56 26.94 10.07
CA GLU A 57 5.93 26.85 10.60
C GLU A 57 6.92 27.69 9.78
N GLN A 58 6.72 27.77 8.47
CA GLN A 58 7.52 28.61 7.58
C GLN A 58 6.62 29.60 6.87
N ALA A 59 7.06 30.84 6.77
CA ALA A 59 6.38 31.87 6.02
C ALA A 59 7.40 32.87 5.44
N ALA A 60 7.38 33.06 4.12
CA ALA A 60 8.19 34.05 3.45
C ALA A 60 7.36 34.81 2.40
N LEU A 61 7.57 36.11 2.31
CA LEU A 61 7.11 36.90 1.17
C LEU A 61 8.23 36.97 0.14
N GLU A 62 7.86 36.76 -1.11
CA GLU A 62 8.73 36.86 -2.27
C GLU A 62 8.16 37.90 -3.23
N GLU A 63 8.91 38.26 -4.28
CA GLU A 63 8.42 39.20 -5.28
C GLU A 63 7.22 38.61 -6.03
N GLY A 64 6.02 39.12 -5.74
CA GLY A 64 4.76 38.68 -6.35
C GLY A 64 4.20 37.35 -5.83
N ALA A 65 4.80 36.76 -4.80
CA ALA A 65 4.37 35.49 -4.23
C ALA A 65 4.53 35.43 -2.71
N ALA A 66 3.84 34.48 -2.09
CA ALA A 66 4.07 34.12 -0.70
C ALA A 66 4.27 32.61 -0.59
N VAL A 67 5.13 32.20 0.33
CA VAL A 67 5.42 30.80 0.62
C VAL A 67 5.01 30.53 2.05
N CYS A 68 4.26 29.46 2.28
CA CYS A 68 3.98 28.95 3.62
C CYS A 68 4.21 27.44 3.70
N GLY A 69 4.63 26.97 4.86
CA GLY A 69 4.92 25.56 5.14
C GLY A 69 4.13 25.03 6.34
N ILE A 70 3.58 23.83 6.19
CA ILE A 70 2.88 23.07 7.23
C ILE A 70 3.65 21.78 7.48
N ARG A 71 4.00 21.51 8.74
CA ARG A 71 4.61 20.24 9.11
C ARG A 71 3.57 19.16 9.28
N LYS A 72 3.76 18.06 8.56
CA LYS A 72 2.88 16.90 8.64
C LYS A 72 3.02 16.23 10.00
N ASP A 73 1.89 15.85 10.56
CA ASP A 73 1.80 15.03 11.76
C ASP A 73 0.90 13.83 11.43
N ALA A 74 1.49 12.64 11.45
CA ALA A 74 0.83 11.37 11.15
C ALA A 74 0.09 10.77 12.34
N GLY A 75 0.07 11.43 13.50
CA GLY A 75 -0.51 10.85 14.70
C GLY A 75 0.37 9.72 15.23
N ASP A 76 -0.24 8.57 15.50
CA ASP A 76 0.48 7.35 15.88
C ASP A 76 0.68 6.38 14.69
N ASP A 77 0.41 6.82 13.45
CA ASP A 77 0.69 6.02 12.26
C ASP A 77 2.19 6.00 11.95
N PRO A 78 2.81 4.83 11.69
CA PRO A 78 4.21 4.74 11.27
C PRO A 78 4.39 5.16 9.79
N ASP A 79 4.06 6.41 9.49
CA ASP A 79 4.11 7.02 8.17
C ASP A 79 5.51 7.60 7.89
N VAL A 80 6.14 7.19 6.78
CA VAL A 80 7.45 7.69 6.36
C VAL A 80 7.47 9.21 6.11
N THR A 81 6.31 9.79 5.81
CA THR A 81 6.14 11.23 5.58
C THR A 81 5.79 11.99 6.86
N ASP A 82 5.74 11.33 8.01
CA ASP A 82 5.58 12.02 9.29
C ASP A 82 6.71 13.04 9.53
N GLY A 83 6.35 14.18 10.12
CA GLY A 83 7.27 15.28 10.37
C GLY A 83 7.78 16.00 9.13
N CYS A 84 7.41 15.62 7.90
CA CYS A 84 7.89 16.31 6.71
C CYS A 84 7.24 17.69 6.56
N LEU A 85 7.99 18.65 6.02
CA LEU A 85 7.46 19.97 5.73
C LEU A 85 6.85 20.01 4.32
N ILE A 86 5.58 20.39 4.23
CA ILE A 86 4.86 20.55 2.96
C ILE A 86 4.60 22.03 2.75
N CYS A 87 5.10 22.56 1.65
CA CYS A 87 5.06 23.98 1.34
C CYS A 87 4.18 24.27 0.13
N ALA A 88 3.62 25.46 0.11
CA ALA A 88 2.95 26.03 -1.05
C ALA A 88 3.51 27.42 -1.33
N ARG A 89 3.95 27.65 -2.58
CA ARG A 89 4.19 28.98 -3.13
C ARG A 89 2.93 29.43 -3.85
N VAL A 90 2.34 30.54 -3.42
CA VAL A 90 1.14 31.11 -4.03
C VAL A 90 1.46 32.45 -4.70
N SER A 91 1.04 32.60 -5.94
CA SER A 91 1.16 33.84 -6.73
C SER A 91 -0.18 34.23 -7.36
N ARG A 92 -0.28 35.48 -7.82
CA ARG A 92 -1.50 35.99 -8.47
C ARG A 92 -1.57 35.57 -9.94
N LEU A 93 -2.78 35.23 -10.38
CA LEU A 93 -3.17 35.01 -11.77
C LEU A 93 -4.30 35.97 -12.16
N PRO A 94 -4.65 36.11 -13.46
CA PRO A 94 -5.85 36.81 -13.89
C PRO A 94 -7.11 36.31 -13.18
N ALA A 95 -8.09 37.20 -12.98
CA ALA A 95 -9.32 36.88 -12.27
C ALA A 95 -10.03 35.66 -12.87
N GLY A 96 -10.41 34.70 -12.02
CA GLY A 96 -11.09 33.47 -12.42
C GLY A 96 -10.17 32.28 -12.74
N GLU A 97 -8.85 32.50 -12.86
CA GLU A 97 -7.89 31.44 -13.12
C GLU A 97 -7.35 30.81 -11.82
N PHE A 98 -7.33 29.47 -11.77
CA PHE A 98 -6.81 28.72 -10.63
C PHE A 98 -5.94 27.57 -11.13
N LEU A 99 -4.71 27.49 -10.63
CA LEU A 99 -3.77 26.46 -11.04
C LEU A 99 -3.12 25.81 -9.83
N VAL A 100 -2.98 24.48 -9.88
CA VAL A 100 -2.30 23.68 -8.86
C VAL A 100 -1.22 22.85 -9.52
N GLU A 101 0.03 23.22 -9.27
CA GLU A 101 1.22 22.59 -9.80
C GLU A 101 2.03 21.88 -8.71
N GLY A 102 2.88 20.95 -9.13
CA GLY A 102 3.86 20.29 -8.27
C GLY A 102 5.28 20.74 -8.61
N GLY A 103 5.96 21.31 -7.62
CA GLY A 103 7.36 21.72 -7.63
C GLY A 103 8.30 20.66 -7.03
N PRO A 104 9.49 21.06 -6.56
CA PRO A 104 10.52 20.15 -6.05
C PRO A 104 10.02 19.21 -4.93
N GLY A 105 10.41 17.94 -5.00
CA GLY A 105 10.05 16.92 -4.02
C GLY A 105 8.60 16.45 -4.05
N VAL A 106 7.76 16.97 -4.95
CA VAL A 106 6.51 16.32 -5.37
C VAL A 106 6.82 15.41 -6.56
N GLY A 107 6.47 14.14 -6.45
CA GLY A 107 6.79 13.15 -7.48
C GLY A 107 6.05 13.39 -8.78
N ARG A 108 6.58 12.87 -9.89
CA ARG A 108 5.89 12.84 -11.20
C ARG A 108 5.54 11.42 -11.59
N VAL A 109 4.36 11.25 -12.17
CA VAL A 109 3.90 9.96 -12.68
C VAL A 109 4.65 9.62 -13.96
N THR A 110 5.28 8.46 -14.00
CA THR A 110 6.07 7.98 -15.16
C THR A 110 5.49 6.72 -15.78
N ARG A 111 4.48 6.10 -15.15
CA ARG A 111 3.80 4.89 -15.63
C ARG A 111 2.29 5.11 -15.72
N PRO A 112 1.58 4.50 -16.68
CA PRO A 112 0.12 4.52 -16.74
C PRO A 112 -0.47 3.69 -15.58
N GLY A 113 -1.76 3.89 -15.28
CA GLY A 113 -2.51 3.13 -14.27
C GLY A 113 -2.66 3.84 -12.92
N LEU A 114 -2.07 5.04 -12.75
CA LEU A 114 -2.34 5.90 -11.60
C LEU A 114 -3.48 6.89 -11.88
N GLU A 115 -4.03 7.48 -10.81
CA GLU A 115 -5.10 8.49 -10.92
C GLU A 115 -4.67 9.71 -11.76
N GLN A 116 -3.38 10.07 -11.73
CA GLN A 116 -2.83 11.19 -12.49
C GLN A 116 -2.14 10.69 -13.78
N PRO A 117 -2.26 11.43 -14.89
CA PRO A 117 -1.67 11.02 -16.16
C PRO A 117 -0.13 11.08 -16.11
N VAL A 118 0.52 10.34 -17.01
CA VAL A 118 1.98 10.36 -17.16
C VAL A 118 2.46 11.79 -17.43
N GLY A 119 3.52 12.18 -16.72
CA GLY A 119 4.10 13.52 -16.73
C GLY A 119 3.52 14.46 -15.67
N ALA A 120 2.33 14.20 -15.14
CA ALA A 120 1.71 15.07 -14.14
C ALA A 120 2.36 14.93 -12.76
N ALA A 121 2.26 15.99 -11.96
CA ALA A 121 2.59 15.94 -10.54
C ALA A 121 1.67 14.94 -9.82
N ALA A 122 2.24 14.16 -8.89
CA ALA A 122 1.55 13.16 -8.10
C ALA A 122 0.71 13.80 -6.97
N ILE A 123 -0.22 14.67 -7.37
CA ILE A 123 -1.22 15.32 -6.52
C ILE A 123 -2.56 14.73 -6.89
N ASN A 124 -3.13 13.94 -5.99
CA ASN A 124 -4.40 13.23 -6.24
C ASN A 124 -5.58 14.19 -6.35
N ARG A 125 -6.70 13.71 -6.91
CA ARG A 125 -7.91 14.48 -7.20
C ARG A 125 -8.49 15.16 -5.96
N VAL A 126 -8.57 14.45 -4.83
CA VAL A 126 -9.11 15.00 -3.58
C VAL A 126 -8.21 16.13 -3.03
N PRO A 127 -6.89 15.93 -2.83
CA PRO A 127 -5.99 17.02 -2.46
C PRO A 127 -6.01 18.21 -3.43
N ARG A 128 -6.03 17.95 -4.75
CA ARG A 128 -6.10 19.00 -5.77
C ARG A 128 -7.35 19.87 -5.59
N ARG A 129 -8.52 19.24 -5.36
CA ARG A 129 -9.77 19.95 -5.07
C ARG A 129 -9.72 20.73 -3.76
N MET A 130 -9.09 20.18 -2.72
CA MET A 130 -8.91 20.88 -1.45
C MET A 130 -8.08 22.15 -1.64
N ILE A 131 -6.91 22.04 -2.29
CA ILE A 131 -6.02 23.18 -2.57
C ILE A 131 -6.75 24.23 -3.40
N GLU A 132 -7.38 23.84 -4.52
CA GLU A 132 -8.12 24.75 -5.38
C GLU A 132 -9.27 25.43 -4.64
N GLY A 133 -9.98 24.71 -3.77
CA GLY A 133 -11.02 25.24 -2.91
C GLY A 133 -10.50 26.35 -2.00
N GLU A 134 -9.34 26.15 -1.36
CA GLU A 134 -8.73 27.19 -0.52
C GLU A 134 -8.27 28.41 -1.34
N LEU A 135 -7.70 28.19 -2.52
CA LEU A 135 -7.33 29.28 -3.41
C LEU A 135 -8.55 30.10 -3.81
N ARG A 136 -9.66 29.46 -4.18
CA ARG A 136 -10.92 30.15 -4.52
C ARG A 136 -11.47 30.94 -3.34
N ARG A 137 -11.46 30.36 -2.13
CA ARG A 137 -11.88 31.04 -0.89
C ARG A 137 -11.03 32.26 -0.58
N ALA A 138 -9.71 32.15 -0.75
CA ALA A 138 -8.79 33.26 -0.52
C ALA A 138 -8.90 34.35 -1.59
N ALA A 139 -8.99 33.97 -2.86
CA ALA A 139 -9.12 34.88 -4.02
C ALA A 139 -10.33 35.81 -3.90
N ALA A 140 -11.45 35.32 -3.37
CA ALA A 140 -12.67 36.11 -3.12
C ALA A 140 -12.45 37.29 -2.16
N GLN A 141 -11.36 37.29 -1.39
CA GLN A 141 -11.02 38.35 -0.43
C GLN A 141 -10.06 39.41 -1.00
N PHE A 142 -9.52 39.22 -2.21
CA PHE A 142 -8.64 40.20 -2.85
C PHE A 142 -9.46 41.31 -3.54
N ILE A 143 -8.93 42.55 -3.50
CA ILE A 143 -9.49 43.71 -4.21
C ILE A 143 -8.36 44.38 -4.99
N PRO A 144 -8.45 44.48 -6.34
CA PRO A 144 -9.45 43.84 -7.19
C PRO A 144 -9.38 42.30 -7.13
N GLN A 145 -10.44 41.62 -7.56
CA GLN A 145 -10.45 40.16 -7.63
C GLN A 145 -9.31 39.65 -8.52
N THR A 146 -8.75 38.51 -8.15
CA THR A 146 -7.60 37.88 -8.81
C THR A 146 -7.81 36.37 -8.86
N GLY A 147 -7.16 35.70 -9.81
CA GLY A 147 -6.91 34.26 -9.73
C GLY A 147 -5.69 33.96 -8.88
N LEU A 148 -5.46 32.70 -8.54
CA LEU A 148 -4.30 32.26 -7.77
C LEU A 148 -3.72 30.97 -8.32
N GLN A 149 -2.39 30.89 -8.34
CA GLN A 149 -1.65 29.66 -8.61
C GLN A 149 -1.01 29.17 -7.32
N ALA A 150 -1.06 27.86 -7.05
CA ALA A 150 -0.25 27.21 -6.03
C ALA A 150 0.75 26.26 -6.68
N GLU A 151 2.04 26.43 -6.38
CA GLU A 151 3.07 25.41 -6.58
C GLU A 151 3.31 24.70 -5.25
N ILE A 152 2.96 23.42 -5.17
CA ILE A 152 3.19 22.59 -3.99
C ILE A 152 4.56 21.95 -4.07
N PHE A 153 5.38 22.08 -3.04
CA PHE A 153 6.72 21.48 -2.99
C PHE A 153 7.03 20.93 -1.60
N VAL A 154 7.94 19.95 -1.54
CA VAL A 154 8.30 19.23 -0.31
C VAL A 154 9.82 19.17 -0.27
N PRO A 155 10.52 20.00 0.53
CA PRO A 155 11.98 20.09 0.50
C PRO A 155 12.69 18.74 0.65
N GLU A 156 12.20 17.87 1.53
CA GLU A 156 12.76 16.54 1.79
C GLU A 156 12.13 15.44 0.92
N GLY A 157 11.19 15.80 0.03
CA GLY A 157 10.32 14.87 -0.67
C GLY A 157 11.06 13.87 -1.55
N GLN A 158 12.14 14.28 -2.22
CA GLN A 158 12.92 13.37 -3.07
C GLN A 158 13.62 12.27 -2.25
N ALA A 159 14.20 12.62 -1.10
CA ALA A 159 14.87 11.67 -0.22
C ALA A 159 13.84 10.73 0.46
N LEU A 160 12.73 11.29 0.93
CA LEU A 160 11.64 10.53 1.54
C LEU A 160 11.04 9.53 0.55
N ALA A 161 10.83 9.92 -0.71
CA ALA A 161 10.23 9.06 -1.74
C ALA A 161 10.94 7.72 -1.92
N GLN A 162 12.26 7.67 -1.74
CA GLN A 162 13.05 6.43 -1.84
C GLN A 162 12.68 5.40 -0.77
N ARG A 163 12.10 5.84 0.34
CA ARG A 163 11.63 5.02 1.45
C ARG A 163 10.12 4.75 1.39
N THR A 164 9.45 5.15 0.32
CA THR A 164 8.01 4.93 0.10
C THR A 164 7.76 3.90 -1.01
N TYR A 165 6.50 3.58 -1.25
CA TYR A 165 6.07 2.76 -2.40
C TYR A 165 6.15 3.51 -3.75
N ASN A 166 6.36 4.83 -3.75
CA ASN A 166 6.34 5.65 -4.97
C ASN A 166 7.22 5.12 -6.11
N PRO A 167 8.49 4.69 -5.89
CA PRO A 167 9.33 4.18 -6.97
C PRO A 167 8.72 2.93 -7.64
N ARG A 168 8.12 2.02 -6.86
CA ARG A 168 7.41 0.85 -7.39
C ARG A 168 6.19 1.27 -8.19
N LEU A 169 5.48 2.28 -7.69
CA LEU A 169 4.29 2.82 -8.36
C LEU A 169 4.60 3.62 -9.65
N GLY A 170 5.88 3.81 -10.00
CA GLY A 170 6.25 4.67 -11.13
C GLY A 170 6.07 6.16 -10.82
N ILE A 171 6.28 6.57 -9.58
CA ILE A 171 6.30 7.97 -9.15
C ILE A 171 7.72 8.32 -8.76
N LEU A 172 8.35 9.22 -9.54
CA LEU A 172 9.77 9.55 -9.41
C LEU A 172 9.98 11.02 -9.02
N GLY A 173 11.09 11.32 -8.35
CA GLY A 173 11.50 12.68 -8.01
C GLY A 173 10.85 13.27 -6.74
N GLY A 174 9.95 12.55 -6.07
CA GLY A 174 9.28 13.07 -4.88
C GLY A 174 8.14 12.20 -4.33
N ILE A 175 7.58 12.64 -3.21
CA ILE A 175 6.43 11.99 -2.57
C ILE A 175 5.13 12.37 -3.28
N SER A 176 4.07 11.65 -2.97
CA SER A 176 2.72 11.96 -3.46
C SER A 176 1.97 12.85 -2.47
N ILE A 177 1.22 13.81 -2.99
CA ILE A 177 0.25 14.60 -2.23
C ILE A 177 -1.10 13.89 -2.36
N LEU A 178 -1.47 13.16 -1.30
CA LEU A 178 -2.59 12.23 -1.27
C LEU A 178 -3.42 12.38 0.01
N GLY A 179 -4.58 11.71 0.03
CA GLY A 179 -5.51 11.72 1.14
C GLY A 179 -6.96 11.82 0.65
N THR A 180 -7.80 10.88 1.08
CA THR A 180 -9.22 10.81 0.67
C THR A 180 -10.13 11.50 1.68
N THR A 181 -9.85 11.33 2.97
CA THR A 181 -10.62 11.90 4.09
C THR A 181 -10.03 13.20 4.63
N GLY A 182 -8.76 13.47 4.32
CA GLY A 182 -7.96 14.55 4.91
C GLY A 182 -7.31 14.18 6.26
N LEU A 183 -7.55 12.97 6.77
CA LEU A 183 -7.02 12.48 8.04
C LEU A 183 -6.17 11.23 7.82
N VAL A 184 -5.22 10.97 8.72
CA VAL A 184 -4.41 9.75 8.76
C VAL A 184 -4.90 8.91 9.93
N GLU A 185 -5.47 7.75 9.61
CA GLU A 185 -5.88 6.75 10.59
C GLU A 185 -4.71 5.79 10.86
N PRO A 186 -4.28 5.61 12.13
CA PRO A 186 -3.16 4.72 12.47
C PRO A 186 -3.38 3.27 12.06
N MET A 187 -2.43 2.73 11.27
CA MET A 187 -2.39 1.33 10.84
C MET A 187 -3.69 0.84 10.22
N SER A 188 -4.33 1.65 9.38
CA SER A 188 -5.60 1.28 8.73
C SER A 188 -5.43 0.08 7.79
N GLU A 189 -6.17 -1.01 8.05
CA GLU A 189 -6.17 -2.18 7.17
C GLU A 189 -6.67 -1.82 5.76
N ALA A 190 -7.63 -0.90 5.68
CA ALA A 190 -8.16 -0.39 4.42
C ALA A 190 -7.08 0.32 3.58
N ALA A 191 -6.20 1.11 4.21
CA ALA A 191 -5.11 1.79 3.51
C ALA A 191 -4.06 0.81 2.95
N LEU A 192 -3.80 -0.29 3.67
CA LEU A 192 -2.93 -1.37 3.17
C LEU A 192 -3.55 -2.08 1.97
N VAL A 193 -4.85 -2.37 2.02
CA VAL A 193 -5.60 -2.96 0.89
C VAL A 193 -5.62 -2.02 -0.31
N GLU A 194 -5.87 -0.73 -0.11
CA GLU A 194 -5.82 0.29 -1.19
C GLU A 194 -4.43 0.35 -1.85
N THR A 195 -3.37 0.20 -1.06
CA THR A 195 -2.00 0.14 -1.60
C THR A 195 -1.80 -1.09 -2.49
N ILE A 196 -2.30 -2.26 -2.08
CA ILE A 196 -2.26 -3.49 -2.87
C ILE A 196 -3.05 -3.32 -4.17
N HIS A 197 -4.26 -2.74 -4.11
CA HIS A 197 -5.10 -2.49 -5.28
C HIS A 197 -4.39 -1.59 -6.29
N ARG A 198 -3.77 -0.50 -5.84
CA ARG A 198 -3.01 0.40 -6.72
C ARG A 198 -1.81 -0.27 -7.38
N GLU A 199 -1.12 -1.15 -6.66
CA GLU A 199 -0.01 -1.92 -7.26
C GLU A 199 -0.53 -2.89 -8.33
N LEU A 200 -1.68 -3.53 -8.09
CA LEU A 200 -2.34 -4.39 -9.09
C LEU A 200 -2.84 -3.60 -10.31
N ASP A 201 -3.45 -2.41 -10.13
CA ASP A 201 -3.89 -1.55 -11.23
C ASP A 201 -2.73 -1.19 -12.16
N LEU A 202 -1.56 -0.86 -11.59
CA LEU A 202 -0.34 -0.56 -12.34
C LEU A 202 0.19 -1.76 -13.12
N LEU A 203 0.21 -2.94 -12.49
CA LEU A 203 0.67 -4.17 -13.15
C LEU A 203 -0.28 -4.54 -14.29
N TYR A 204 -1.59 -4.39 -14.08
CA TYR A 204 -2.60 -4.67 -15.10
C TYR A 204 -2.50 -3.69 -16.28
N ALA A 205 -2.35 -2.38 -16.00
CA ALA A 205 -2.19 -1.36 -17.02
C ALA A 205 -0.94 -1.57 -17.90
N GLN A 206 0.12 -2.20 -17.34
CA GLN A 206 1.30 -2.60 -18.11
C GLN A 206 1.02 -3.86 -18.96
N SER A 207 0.35 -4.85 -18.38
CA SER A 207 -0.06 -6.07 -19.08
C SER A 207 -1.11 -6.85 -18.28
N PRO A 208 -2.19 -7.34 -18.93
CA PRO A 208 -3.17 -8.23 -18.30
C PRO A 208 -2.64 -9.67 -18.08
N GLY A 209 -1.38 -9.97 -18.44
CA GLY A 209 -0.74 -11.27 -18.24
C GLY A 209 -0.62 -11.69 -16.76
N PRO A 210 0.00 -12.83 -16.42
CA PRO A 210 -0.02 -13.34 -15.05
C PRO A 210 0.64 -12.39 -14.04
N VAL A 211 0.18 -12.45 -12.80
CA VAL A 211 0.71 -11.69 -11.66
C VAL A 211 1.29 -12.63 -10.59
N LEU A 212 2.43 -12.23 -10.02
CA LEU A 212 3.09 -12.90 -8.90
C LEU A 212 2.64 -12.26 -7.59
N VAL A 213 2.16 -13.05 -6.63
CA VAL A 213 1.74 -12.56 -5.32
C VAL A 213 2.57 -13.21 -4.23
N CYS A 214 3.11 -12.37 -3.33
CA CYS A 214 3.90 -12.79 -2.19
C CYS A 214 3.33 -12.21 -0.90
N PRO A 215 3.15 -13.01 0.18
CA PRO A 215 2.70 -12.48 1.48
C PRO A 215 3.69 -11.58 2.23
N GLY A 216 4.92 -11.42 1.74
CA GLY A 216 5.93 -10.62 2.43
C GLY A 216 7.29 -10.66 1.74
N SER A 217 8.23 -9.89 2.26
CA SER A 217 9.57 -9.70 1.70
C SER A 217 10.40 -10.99 1.60
N TYR A 218 10.20 -11.95 2.52
CA TYR A 218 10.81 -13.28 2.42
C TYR A 218 10.34 -14.04 1.18
N GLY A 219 9.06 -13.95 0.82
CA GLY A 219 8.52 -14.55 -0.39
C GLY A 219 9.08 -13.89 -1.64
N GLU A 220 9.19 -12.56 -1.64
CA GLU A 220 9.84 -11.81 -2.73
C GLU A 220 11.31 -12.22 -2.90
N ALA A 221 12.06 -12.36 -1.80
CA ALA A 221 13.45 -12.82 -1.83
C ALA A 221 13.57 -14.26 -2.37
N PHE A 222 12.66 -15.15 -1.98
CA PHE A 222 12.60 -16.51 -2.51
C PHE A 222 12.32 -16.53 -4.02
N CYS A 223 11.33 -15.76 -4.47
CA CYS A 223 11.01 -15.59 -5.90
C CYS A 223 12.19 -15.04 -6.71
N ARG A 224 12.97 -14.12 -6.13
CA ARG A 224 14.22 -13.64 -6.74
C ARG A 224 15.21 -14.77 -6.96
N GLY A 225 15.38 -15.65 -5.98
CA GLY A 225 16.25 -16.83 -6.08
C GLY A 225 15.79 -17.82 -7.18
N LEU A 226 14.50 -17.84 -7.50
CA LEU A 226 13.92 -18.63 -8.59
C LEU A 226 14.02 -17.94 -9.97
N GLY A 227 14.55 -16.72 -10.05
CA GLY A 227 14.65 -15.95 -11.29
C GLY A 227 13.31 -15.44 -11.83
N LEU A 228 12.31 -15.28 -10.94
CA LEU A 228 11.02 -14.72 -11.31
C LEU A 228 11.10 -13.21 -11.49
N ASP A 229 10.31 -12.69 -12.43
CA ASP A 229 10.20 -11.26 -12.69
C ASP A 229 9.43 -10.57 -11.55
N LEU A 230 10.20 -9.95 -10.64
CA LEU A 230 9.64 -9.16 -9.55
C LEU A 230 8.95 -7.88 -10.03
N GLY A 231 9.19 -7.44 -11.27
CA GLY A 231 8.43 -6.38 -11.92
C GLY A 231 6.96 -6.75 -12.14
N ARG A 232 6.61 -8.04 -12.04
CA ARG A 232 5.23 -8.57 -12.06
C ARG A 232 4.72 -8.98 -10.68
N SER A 233 5.39 -8.56 -9.60
CA SER A 233 5.07 -9.00 -8.24
C SER A 233 4.32 -7.97 -7.40
N VAL A 234 3.46 -8.46 -6.51
CA VAL A 234 2.71 -7.68 -5.51
C VAL A 234 2.94 -8.27 -4.11
N LEU A 235 3.12 -7.39 -3.12
CA LEU A 235 3.19 -7.78 -1.71
C LEU A 235 1.82 -7.65 -1.04
N CYS A 236 1.16 -8.77 -0.79
CA CYS A 236 -0.20 -8.78 -0.21
C CYS A 236 -0.26 -8.78 1.33
N SER A 237 0.89 -8.86 2.01
CA SER A 237 0.97 -8.94 3.48
C SER A 237 0.12 -10.09 4.04
N ASN A 238 -0.98 -9.78 4.73
CA ASN A 238 -1.90 -10.78 5.27
C ASN A 238 -3.23 -10.87 4.49
N PHE A 239 -3.48 -9.93 3.56
CA PHE A 239 -4.74 -9.73 2.84
C PHE A 239 -4.79 -10.53 1.52
N LEU A 240 -4.58 -11.85 1.62
CA LEU A 240 -4.58 -12.71 0.43
C LEU A 240 -5.95 -12.73 -0.26
N GLY A 241 -7.03 -12.72 0.50
CA GLY A 241 -8.39 -12.71 -0.03
C GLY A 241 -8.66 -11.49 -0.90
N GLU A 242 -8.47 -10.29 -0.35
CA GLU A 242 -8.62 -9.02 -1.06
C GLU A 242 -7.75 -8.97 -2.32
N THR A 243 -6.51 -9.44 -2.23
CA THR A 243 -5.58 -9.46 -3.38
C THR A 243 -6.09 -10.36 -4.50
N VAL A 244 -6.55 -11.57 -4.16
CA VAL A 244 -7.07 -12.54 -5.15
C VAL A 244 -8.36 -12.01 -5.79
N ASP A 245 -9.27 -11.45 -4.99
CA ASP A 245 -10.54 -10.91 -5.47
C ASP A 245 -10.33 -9.72 -6.40
N TYR A 246 -9.44 -8.79 -6.03
CA TYR A 246 -9.16 -7.61 -6.85
C TYR A 246 -8.41 -7.96 -8.13
N ALA A 247 -7.46 -8.90 -8.08
CA ALA A 247 -6.80 -9.40 -9.29
C ALA A 247 -7.80 -10.07 -10.25
N ALA A 248 -8.78 -10.80 -9.71
CA ALA A 248 -9.82 -11.44 -10.50
C ALA A 248 -10.82 -10.41 -11.07
N TYR A 249 -11.11 -9.34 -10.34
CA TYR A 249 -11.91 -8.20 -10.80
C TYR A 249 -11.25 -7.48 -11.99
N LEU A 250 -9.93 -7.23 -11.92
CA LEU A 250 -9.19 -6.61 -13.01
C LEU A 250 -9.12 -7.49 -14.26
N GLY A 251 -9.18 -8.82 -14.09
CA GLY A 251 -9.18 -9.77 -15.21
C GLY A 251 -7.78 -10.20 -15.63
N PHE A 252 -6.84 -10.32 -14.68
CA PHE A 252 -5.54 -10.92 -14.97
C PHE A 252 -5.67 -12.34 -15.54
N GLU A 253 -4.81 -12.70 -16.50
CA GLU A 253 -4.79 -14.02 -17.14
C GLU A 253 -4.36 -15.16 -16.20
N GLY A 254 -3.83 -14.85 -15.03
CA GLY A 254 -3.41 -15.84 -14.04
C GLY A 254 -2.80 -15.21 -12.78
N LEU A 255 -2.88 -15.92 -11.66
CA LEU A 255 -2.23 -15.52 -10.41
C LEU A 255 -1.39 -16.67 -9.86
N LEU A 256 -0.12 -16.38 -9.59
CA LEU A 256 0.78 -17.30 -8.90
C LEU A 256 1.07 -16.79 -7.49
N LEU A 257 0.58 -17.49 -6.49
CA LEU A 257 0.85 -17.22 -5.09
C LEU A 257 2.09 -18.00 -4.63
N VAL A 258 3.15 -17.30 -4.23
CA VAL A 258 4.35 -17.93 -3.67
C VAL A 258 4.49 -17.53 -2.21
N GLY A 259 4.49 -18.51 -1.30
CA GLY A 259 4.45 -18.22 0.12
C GLY A 259 4.98 -19.31 1.03
N HIS A 260 5.42 -18.87 2.20
CA HIS A 260 5.91 -19.76 3.24
C HIS A 260 4.78 -20.66 3.78
N LEU A 261 5.07 -21.91 4.14
CA LEU A 261 4.10 -22.83 4.73
C LEU A 261 3.38 -22.21 5.94
N GLY A 262 4.12 -21.49 6.79
CA GLY A 262 3.58 -20.77 7.94
C GLY A 262 2.49 -19.73 7.63
N LYS A 263 2.30 -19.32 6.38
CA LYS A 263 1.13 -18.53 5.95
C LYS A 263 0.17 -19.34 5.09
N LEU A 264 0.69 -20.04 4.08
CA LEU A 264 -0.15 -20.74 3.10
C LEU A 264 -0.87 -21.96 3.66
N CYS A 265 -0.40 -22.57 4.74
CA CYS A 265 -1.11 -23.65 5.43
C CYS A 265 -2.54 -23.21 5.83
N LYS A 266 -2.74 -21.94 6.20
CA LYS A 266 -4.05 -21.40 6.59
C LYS A 266 -5.08 -21.44 5.45
N LEU A 267 -4.62 -21.31 4.20
CA LEU A 267 -5.49 -21.40 3.03
C LEU A 267 -6.09 -22.80 2.87
N ALA A 268 -5.42 -23.87 3.33
CA ALA A 268 -5.98 -25.22 3.31
C ALA A 268 -7.24 -25.34 4.19
N GLY A 269 -7.36 -24.49 5.21
CA GLY A 269 -8.56 -24.32 6.03
C GLY A 269 -9.53 -23.24 5.54
N GLY A 270 -9.29 -22.65 4.36
CA GLY A 270 -10.12 -21.57 3.81
C GLY A 270 -9.88 -20.18 4.43
N ILE A 271 -8.77 -19.99 5.15
CA ILE A 271 -8.46 -18.74 5.86
C ILE A 271 -7.59 -17.84 4.97
N PHE A 272 -8.20 -16.81 4.39
CA PHE A 272 -7.55 -15.87 3.47
C PHE A 272 -6.98 -14.61 4.14
N GLN A 273 -7.27 -14.39 5.42
CA GLN A 273 -6.62 -13.36 6.24
C GLN A 273 -5.59 -14.04 7.13
N THR A 274 -4.30 -13.90 6.79
CA THR A 274 -3.25 -14.77 7.37
C THR A 274 -2.64 -14.24 8.66
N HIS A 275 -3.13 -13.11 9.19
CA HIS A 275 -2.65 -12.57 10.45
C HIS A 275 -3.00 -13.53 11.61
N SER A 276 -2.01 -13.90 12.45
CA SER A 276 -2.20 -14.87 13.55
C SER A 276 -3.27 -14.45 14.56
N LYS A 277 -3.38 -13.16 14.87
CA LYS A 277 -4.48 -12.60 15.69
C LYS A 277 -5.89 -12.87 15.15
N VAL A 278 -6.05 -13.02 13.83
CA VAL A 278 -7.35 -13.33 13.22
C VAL A 278 -7.59 -14.84 13.26
N ALA A 279 -6.61 -15.60 12.80
CA ALA A 279 -6.58 -17.04 12.98
C ALA A 279 -5.13 -17.55 12.86
N ASP A 280 -4.68 -18.34 13.84
CA ASP A 280 -3.44 -19.11 13.70
C ASP A 280 -3.71 -20.41 12.93
N ALA A 281 -4.38 -21.38 13.56
CA ALA A 281 -4.88 -22.63 12.96
C ALA A 281 -3.82 -23.51 12.27
N ARG A 282 -2.52 -23.16 12.27
CA ARG A 282 -1.49 -23.86 11.50
C ARG A 282 -1.33 -25.30 11.98
N MET A 283 -1.18 -25.50 13.29
CA MET A 283 -0.96 -26.83 13.84
C MET A 283 -2.23 -27.67 13.76
N GLU A 284 -3.40 -27.07 13.98
CA GLU A 284 -4.68 -27.74 13.87
C GLU A 284 -4.92 -28.27 12.45
N ILE A 285 -4.63 -27.46 11.44
CA ILE A 285 -4.74 -27.85 10.02
C ILE A 285 -3.74 -28.95 9.68
N LEU A 286 -2.46 -28.78 10.06
CA LEU A 286 -1.42 -29.79 9.82
C LEU A 286 -1.77 -31.14 10.49
N THR A 287 -2.21 -31.09 11.74
CA THR A 287 -2.60 -32.25 12.55
C THR A 287 -3.81 -32.94 11.93
N ALA A 288 -4.83 -32.20 11.50
CA ALA A 288 -6.00 -32.77 10.84
C ALA A 288 -5.62 -33.51 9.54
N HIS A 289 -4.72 -32.93 8.73
CA HIS A 289 -4.25 -33.58 7.51
C HIS A 289 -3.34 -34.78 7.80
N ALA A 290 -2.50 -34.72 8.83
CA ALA A 290 -1.69 -35.83 9.30
C ALA A 290 -2.56 -37.01 9.76
N ALA A 291 -3.63 -36.75 10.52
CA ALA A 291 -4.58 -37.77 10.96
C ALA A 291 -5.23 -38.48 9.77
N LEU A 292 -5.65 -37.74 8.75
CA LEU A 292 -6.21 -38.30 7.52
C LEU A 292 -5.18 -39.08 6.69
N CYS A 293 -3.88 -38.87 6.91
CA CYS A 293 -2.80 -39.62 6.31
C CYS A 293 -2.33 -40.82 7.16
N GLY A 294 -3.01 -41.11 8.27
CA GLY A 294 -2.69 -42.28 9.12
C GLY A 294 -1.66 -42.01 10.22
N ALA A 295 -1.42 -40.74 10.58
CA ALA A 295 -0.61 -40.40 11.74
C ALA A 295 -1.19 -41.04 13.02
N ASP A 296 -0.30 -41.60 13.84
CA ASP A 296 -0.67 -42.14 15.14
C ASP A 296 -0.86 -41.03 16.18
N ARG A 297 -1.46 -41.39 17.31
CA ARG A 297 -1.78 -40.43 18.38
C ARG A 297 -0.55 -39.67 18.89
N PRO A 298 0.61 -40.31 19.17
CA PRO A 298 1.81 -39.59 19.60
C PRO A 298 2.28 -38.53 18.60
N LEU A 299 2.23 -38.81 17.30
CA LEU A 299 2.58 -37.81 16.28
C LEU A 299 1.58 -36.65 16.28
N LEU A 300 0.28 -36.92 16.38
CA LEU A 300 -0.75 -35.88 16.40
C LEU A 300 -0.61 -34.94 17.61
N GLU A 301 -0.35 -35.50 18.80
CA GLU A 301 -0.07 -34.70 20.00
C GLU A 301 1.20 -33.85 19.81
N GLY A 302 2.28 -34.46 19.28
CA GLY A 302 3.52 -33.74 19.00
C GLY A 302 3.38 -32.62 17.96
N LEU A 303 2.50 -32.77 16.96
CA LEU A 303 2.20 -31.71 15.99
C LEU A 303 1.45 -30.54 16.64
N MET A 304 0.49 -30.82 17.52
CA MET A 304 -0.24 -29.77 18.25
C MET A 304 0.66 -28.98 19.21
N ASP A 305 1.69 -29.62 19.76
CA ASP A 305 2.68 -28.99 20.64
C ASP A 305 3.73 -28.16 19.89
N CYS A 306 3.77 -28.19 18.56
CA CYS A 306 4.72 -27.41 17.78
C CYS A 306 4.35 -25.91 17.74
N THR A 307 5.33 -25.04 18.00
CA THR A 307 5.14 -23.59 17.81
C THR A 307 5.29 -23.15 16.36
N THR A 308 6.12 -23.85 15.57
CA THR A 308 6.45 -23.48 14.19
C THR A 308 6.13 -24.60 13.22
N THR A 309 5.84 -24.21 11.97
CA THR A 309 5.63 -25.20 10.90
C THR A 309 6.90 -25.98 10.59
N ASP A 310 8.08 -25.39 10.77
CA ASP A 310 9.35 -26.09 10.51
C ASP A 310 9.57 -27.24 11.51
N ALA A 311 9.22 -27.04 12.79
CA ALA A 311 9.25 -28.11 13.79
C ALA A 311 8.26 -29.23 13.44
N ALA A 312 7.04 -28.88 13.03
CA ALA A 312 6.03 -29.84 12.59
C ALA A 312 6.49 -30.65 11.37
N LEU A 313 7.15 -30.00 10.40
CA LEU A 313 7.70 -30.68 9.22
C LEU A 313 8.76 -31.71 9.60
N VAL A 314 9.61 -31.45 10.60
CA VAL A 314 10.58 -32.43 11.09
C VAL A 314 9.90 -33.70 11.62
N LEU A 315 8.78 -33.55 12.35
CA LEU A 315 8.01 -34.69 12.87
C LEU A 315 7.33 -35.50 11.76
N LEU A 316 6.72 -34.80 10.79
CA LEU A 316 6.08 -35.44 9.63
C LEU A 316 7.09 -36.21 8.78
N ASP A 317 8.28 -35.63 8.57
CA ASP A 317 9.36 -36.22 7.79
C ASP A 317 9.90 -37.49 8.44
N ARG A 318 10.18 -37.45 9.75
CA ARG A 318 10.62 -38.62 10.54
C ARG A 318 9.61 -39.77 10.51
N SER A 319 8.33 -39.44 10.34
CA SER A 319 7.23 -40.42 10.33
C SER A 319 6.87 -40.88 8.92
N GLY A 320 7.58 -40.41 7.89
CA GLY A 320 7.29 -40.73 6.49
C GLY A 320 5.97 -40.16 5.96
N LEU A 321 5.37 -39.19 6.66
CA LEU A 321 4.06 -38.61 6.33
C LEU A 321 4.16 -37.21 5.71
N LEU A 322 5.36 -36.65 5.56
CA LEU A 322 5.54 -35.31 4.99
C LEU A 322 4.92 -35.17 3.60
N GLU A 323 5.32 -36.01 2.65
CA GLU A 323 4.81 -35.96 1.27
C GLU A 323 3.30 -36.11 1.17
N PRO A 324 2.64 -37.14 1.78
CA PRO A 324 1.20 -37.29 1.66
C PRO A 324 0.45 -36.13 2.33
N VAL A 325 0.93 -35.61 3.47
CA VAL A 325 0.32 -34.44 4.12
C VAL A 325 0.43 -33.19 3.25
N MET A 326 1.61 -32.93 2.67
CA MET A 326 1.81 -31.80 1.77
C MET A 326 0.94 -31.89 0.51
N ALA A 327 0.77 -33.09 -0.06
CA ALA A 327 -0.15 -33.31 -1.18
C ALA A 327 -1.59 -32.95 -0.79
N ARG A 328 -2.08 -33.42 0.36
CA ARG A 328 -3.42 -33.06 0.86
C ARG A 328 -3.58 -31.55 1.08
N LEU A 329 -2.59 -30.89 1.67
CA LEU A 329 -2.62 -29.45 1.88
C LEU A 329 -2.70 -28.69 0.55
N LEU A 330 -1.87 -29.05 -0.43
CA LEU A 330 -1.85 -28.40 -1.74
C LEU A 330 -3.17 -28.58 -2.48
N ASP A 331 -3.79 -29.75 -2.41
CA ASP A 331 -5.13 -29.99 -2.98
C ASP A 331 -6.18 -29.07 -2.35
N ARG A 332 -6.14 -28.91 -1.03
CA ARG A 332 -7.05 -28.00 -0.32
C ARG A 332 -6.79 -26.55 -0.65
N ILE A 333 -5.53 -26.12 -0.70
CA ILE A 333 -5.14 -24.76 -1.09
C ILE A 333 -5.64 -24.46 -2.51
N ALA A 334 -5.40 -25.37 -3.46
CA ALA A 334 -5.91 -25.25 -4.82
C ALA A 334 -7.44 -25.14 -4.86
N GLY A 335 -8.14 -26.02 -4.14
CA GLY A 335 -9.60 -26.00 -4.07
C GLY A 335 -10.15 -24.68 -3.53
N HIS A 336 -9.58 -24.15 -2.45
CA HIS A 336 -10.00 -22.88 -1.85
C HIS A 336 -9.68 -21.68 -2.74
N LEU A 337 -8.51 -21.65 -3.38
CA LEU A 337 -8.14 -20.60 -4.34
C LEU A 337 -9.07 -20.61 -5.55
N GLN A 338 -9.29 -21.78 -6.15
CA GLN A 338 -10.15 -21.94 -7.32
C GLN A 338 -11.62 -21.62 -7.02
N ALA A 339 -12.12 -21.98 -5.84
CA ALA A 339 -13.48 -21.64 -5.43
C ALA A 339 -13.68 -20.14 -5.25
N ARG A 340 -12.64 -19.40 -4.83
CA ARG A 340 -12.72 -17.95 -4.59
C ARG A 340 -12.68 -17.15 -5.90
N ALA A 341 -11.78 -17.50 -6.81
CA ALA A 341 -11.60 -16.76 -8.07
C ALA A 341 -11.48 -17.72 -9.27
N PRO A 342 -12.58 -18.38 -9.69
CA PRO A 342 -12.53 -19.42 -10.71
C PRO A 342 -12.02 -18.94 -12.08
N GLN A 343 -12.32 -17.69 -12.43
CA GLN A 343 -11.92 -17.02 -13.67
C GLN A 343 -10.41 -16.73 -13.75
N LEU A 344 -9.73 -16.63 -12.61
CA LEU A 344 -8.32 -16.26 -12.51
C LEU A 344 -7.39 -17.48 -12.53
N GLN A 345 -7.94 -18.69 -12.37
CA GLN A 345 -7.20 -19.97 -12.26
C GLN A 345 -5.98 -19.90 -11.32
N PRO A 346 -6.14 -19.37 -10.08
CA PRO A 346 -5.04 -19.11 -9.17
C PRO A 346 -4.26 -20.38 -8.80
N GLN A 347 -2.94 -20.29 -8.77
CA GLN A 347 -2.02 -21.38 -8.44
C GLN A 347 -1.13 -21.00 -7.26
N ALA A 348 -0.57 -22.00 -6.57
CA ALA A 348 0.29 -21.77 -5.41
C ALA A 348 1.59 -22.58 -5.45
N VAL A 349 2.64 -21.98 -4.89
CA VAL A 349 3.92 -22.62 -4.54
C VAL A 349 4.14 -22.43 -3.05
N VAL A 350 4.27 -23.54 -2.33
CA VAL A 350 4.53 -23.55 -0.89
C VAL A 350 6.00 -23.88 -0.65
N TYR A 351 6.67 -23.04 0.14
CA TYR A 351 8.08 -23.21 0.45
C TYR A 351 8.37 -23.07 1.96
N THR A 352 9.57 -23.49 2.35
CA THR A 352 10.22 -23.09 3.61
C THR A 352 11.64 -22.63 3.32
N ASN A 353 12.20 -21.81 4.21
CA ASN A 353 13.57 -21.33 4.01
C ASN A 353 14.59 -22.49 4.04
N ASP A 354 14.35 -23.50 4.90
CA ASP A 354 15.30 -24.59 5.12
C ASP A 354 15.22 -25.68 4.04
N ARG A 355 14.04 -25.95 3.48
CA ARG A 355 13.81 -27.05 2.53
C ARG A 355 13.53 -26.60 1.10
N GLY A 356 13.41 -25.30 0.85
CA GLY A 356 13.01 -24.78 -0.46
C GLY A 356 11.55 -25.10 -0.78
N ILE A 357 11.25 -25.44 -2.04
CA ILE A 357 9.89 -25.76 -2.49
C ILE A 357 9.44 -27.10 -1.87
N LEU A 358 8.37 -27.05 -1.06
CA LEU A 358 7.73 -28.24 -0.50
C LEU A 358 6.68 -28.82 -1.45
N GLY A 359 6.10 -27.99 -2.32
CA GLY A 359 5.28 -28.44 -3.41
C GLY A 359 4.51 -27.31 -4.09
N CYS A 360 3.79 -27.66 -5.14
CA CYS A 360 3.09 -26.71 -6.00
C CYS A 360 1.76 -27.29 -6.48
N THR A 361 0.79 -26.42 -6.75
CA THR A 361 -0.48 -26.82 -7.37
C THR A 361 -0.26 -27.20 -8.84
N ALA A 362 -1.15 -28.00 -9.41
CA ALA A 362 -0.95 -28.63 -10.73
C ALA A 362 -0.66 -27.62 -11.86
N GLY A 363 -1.30 -26.44 -11.84
CA GLY A 363 -1.11 -25.38 -12.84
C GLY A 363 0.03 -24.40 -12.54
N ALA A 364 0.76 -24.57 -11.42
CA ALA A 364 1.79 -23.62 -11.02
C ALA A 364 2.99 -23.58 -11.98
N LYS A 365 3.38 -24.74 -12.55
CA LYS A 365 4.53 -24.85 -13.46
C LYS A 365 4.40 -23.96 -14.71
N PRO A 366 3.28 -23.99 -15.47
CA PRO A 366 3.06 -23.05 -16.57
C PRO A 366 3.18 -21.58 -16.17
N LEU A 367 2.60 -21.19 -15.02
CA LEU A 367 2.68 -19.80 -14.54
C LEU A 367 4.10 -19.41 -14.12
N LEU A 368 4.85 -20.32 -13.48
CA LEU A 368 6.25 -20.10 -13.15
C LEU A 368 7.09 -19.79 -14.39
N GLU A 369 6.92 -20.55 -15.48
CA GLU A 369 7.66 -20.28 -16.73
C GLU A 369 7.28 -18.94 -17.37
N ARG A 370 5.99 -18.58 -17.37
CA ARG A 370 5.51 -17.29 -17.89
C ARG A 370 5.97 -16.09 -17.06
N LEU A 371 6.26 -16.31 -15.77
CA LEU A 371 6.71 -15.29 -14.82
C LEU A 371 8.23 -15.29 -14.62
N LYS A 372 8.99 -16.13 -15.34
CA LYS A 372 10.45 -16.00 -15.37
C LYS A 372 10.85 -14.76 -16.15
N LEU A 373 11.95 -14.13 -15.74
CA LEU A 373 12.62 -13.14 -16.57
C LEU A 373 12.95 -13.78 -17.92
N GLY A 374 12.39 -13.24 -19.01
CA GLY A 374 12.73 -13.67 -20.36
C GLY A 374 14.24 -13.61 -20.54
N ARG A 375 14.84 -14.66 -21.12
CA ARG A 375 16.26 -14.66 -21.50
C ARG A 375 16.50 -13.77 -22.73
N GLU A 376 16.18 -12.48 -22.68
CA GLU A 376 16.49 -11.46 -23.72
C GLU A 376 16.57 -10.09 -23.01
N ASN A 377 17.62 -9.25 -23.04
CA ASN A 377 18.80 -9.13 -23.90
C ASN A 377 20.04 -8.75 -23.05
N LYS A 378 21.16 -9.39 -23.35
CA LYS A 378 22.51 -8.94 -22.97
C LYS A 378 23.00 -7.89 -23.96
#